data_AF-A0A379CJ89-F1
#
_entry.id   AF-A0A379CJ89-F1
#
_cell.length_a   1.000
_cell.length_b   1.000
_cell.length_c   1.000
_cell.angle_alpha   90.00
_cell.angle_beta   90.00
_cell.angle_gamma   90.00
#
_symmetry.space_group_name_H-M   'P 1'
#
loop_
_entity.id
_entity.type
_entity.pdbx_description
1 polymer ?
#
loop_
_entity_poly.entity_id
_entity_poly.type
_entity_poly.pdbx_seq_one_letter_code
_entity_poly.pdbx_strand_id
1 'polypeptide(L)' 'MKHLVIEYFDYYPMYKFVFDNEEDARKFEKEQNKMAEYEPRTEFIYSGVIGNEQYSLADNSIK' A
#
# COMPACT_ATOMS: atom_id res chain seq x y z
N MET A 1 -16.31 -1.76 -1.64
CA MET A 1 -15.31 -2.22 -0.66
C MET A 1 -14.00 -2.28 -1.41
N LYS A 2 -12.96 -1.65 -0.88
CA LYS A 2 -11.63 -1.66 -1.47
C LYS A 2 -10.63 -2.17 -0.43
N HIS A 3 -9.46 -2.55 -0.87
CA HIS A 3 -8.41 -3.19 -0.07
C HIS A 3 -7.19 -2.28 -0.04
N LEU A 4 -6.60 -2.06 1.14
CA LEU A 4 -5.52 -1.09 1.33
C LEU A 4 -4.20 -1.78 1.65
N VAL A 5 -3.14 -1.40 0.94
CA VAL A 5 -1.74 -1.67 1.33
C VAL A 5 -1.08 -0.32 1.60
N ILE A 6 -0.30 -0.22 2.67
CA ILE A 6 0.46 0.98 3.03
C ILE A 6 1.94 0.64 2.95
N GLU A 7 2.71 1.49 2.29
CA GLU A 7 4.17 1.49 2.38
C GLU A 7 4.59 2.31 3.59
N TYR A 8 5.47 1.73 4.41
CA TYR A 8 6.10 2.37 5.54
C TYR A 8 7.59 2.54 5.27
N PHE A 9 8.13 3.73 5.58
CA PHE A 9 9.55 3.96 5.71
C PHE A 9 9.88 4.31 7.16
N ASP A 10 10.67 3.49 7.83
CA ASP A 10 11.07 3.71 9.23
C ASP A 10 9.84 3.94 10.15
N TYR A 11 8.81 3.11 9.96
CA TYR A 11 7.50 3.16 10.64
C TYR A 11 6.59 4.37 10.30
N TYR A 12 7.00 5.25 9.39
CA TYR A 12 6.14 6.33 8.89
C TYR A 12 5.39 5.90 7.62
N PRO A 13 4.05 6.06 7.56
CA PRO A 13 3.29 5.72 6.36
C PRO A 13 3.61 6.71 5.24
N MET A 14 4.16 6.21 4.14
CA MET A 14 4.59 6.99 2.97
C MET A 14 3.52 7.00 1.89
N TYR A 15 3.12 5.83 1.42
CA TYR A 15 2.20 5.67 0.29
C TYR A 15 1.06 4.71 0.62
N LYS A 16 -0.07 4.91 -0.06
CA LYS A 16 -1.30 4.11 0.08
C LYS A 16 -1.68 3.56 -1.29
N PHE A 17 -1.88 2.25 -1.36
CA PHE A 17 -2.25 1.53 -2.57
C PHE A 17 -3.62 0.90 -2.35
N VAL A 18 -4.55 1.19 -3.26
CA VAL A 18 -5.95 0.75 -3.15
C VAL A 18 -6.26 -0.26 -4.25
N PHE A 19 -6.85 -1.39 -3.86
CA PHE A 19 -7.18 -2.51 -4.72
C PHE A 19 -8.65 -2.86 -4.65
N ASP A 20 -9.16 -3.49 -5.70
CA ASP A 20 -10.57 -3.87 -5.82
C ASP A 20 -10.89 -5.21 -5.16
N ASN A 21 -9.87 -6.05 -4.96
CA ASN A 21 -9.97 -7.35 -4.34
C ASN A 21 -8.78 -7.60 -3.39
N GLU A 22 -8.96 -8.52 -2.45
CA GLU A 22 -7.96 -8.87 -1.45
C GLU A 22 -6.74 -9.57 -2.05
N GLU A 23 -6.97 -10.43 -3.04
CA GLU A 23 -5.92 -11.25 -3.65
C GLU A 23 -4.82 -10.39 -4.26
N ASP A 24 -5.19 -9.37 -5.03
CA ASP A 24 -4.26 -8.43 -5.65
C ASP A 24 -3.51 -7.60 -4.60
N ALA A 25 -4.20 -7.16 -3.54
CA ALA A 25 -3.57 -6.41 -2.44
C ALA A 25 -2.51 -7.27 -1.73
N ARG A 26 -2.83 -8.52 -1.41
CA ARG A 26 -1.91 -9.47 -0.77
C ARG A 26 -0.75 -9.87 -1.68
N LYS A 27 -1.02 -10.05 -2.97
CA LYS A 27 0.02 -10.33 -3.96
C LYS A 27 1.00 -9.17 -4.07
N PHE A 28 0.49 -7.95 -4.15
CA PHE A 28 1.30 -6.73 -4.17
C PHE A 28 2.16 -6.59 -2.91
N GLU A 29 1.57 -6.72 -1.71
CA GLU A 29 2.28 -6.72 -0.42
C GLU A 29 3.48 -7.68 -0.44
N LYS A 30 3.27 -8.92 -0.89
CA LYS A 30 4.30 -9.95 -0.93
C LYS A 30 5.39 -9.68 -1.97
N GLU A 31 5.01 -9.20 -3.15
CA GLU A 31 5.97 -8.90 -4.22
C GLU A 31 6.85 -7.70 -3.85
N GLN A 32 6.26 -6.63 -3.30
CA GLN A 32 7.01 -5.44 -2.90
C GLN A 32 7.95 -5.73 -1.73
N ASN A 33 7.53 -6.48 -0.71
CA ASN A 33 8.41 -6.84 0.40
C ASN A 33 9.58 -7.76 -0.03
N LYS A 34 9.41 -8.58 -1.07
CA LYS A 34 10.55 -9.33 -1.66
C LYS A 34 11.54 -8.41 -2.36
N MET A 35 11.06 -7.36 -3.02
CA MET A 35 11.93 -6.37 -3.66
C MET A 35 12.64 -5.48 -2.63
N ALA A 36 11.92 -5.13 -1.55
CA ALA A 36 12.41 -4.34 -0.44
C ALA A 36 13.33 -5.11 0.53
N GLU A 37 13.66 -6.38 0.27
CA GLU A 37 14.57 -7.18 1.12
C GLU A 37 15.94 -6.49 1.32
N TYR A 38 16.37 -5.66 0.38
CA TYR A 38 17.62 -4.89 0.44
C TYR A 38 17.44 -3.45 0.94
N GLU A 39 16.21 -3.05 1.29
CA GLU A 39 15.87 -1.72 1.82
C GLU A 39 15.52 -1.83 3.30
N PRO A 40 16.48 -1.63 4.23
CA PRO A 40 16.36 -2.02 5.64
C PRO A 40 15.33 -1.21 6.46
N ARG A 41 14.47 -0.42 5.83
CA ARG A 41 13.45 0.42 6.47
C ARG A 41 12.13 0.48 5.71
N THR A 42 12.03 -0.18 4.55
CA THR A 42 10.82 -0.15 3.72
C THR A 42 10.01 -1.42 3.97
N GLU A 43 8.73 -1.27 4.32
CA GLU A 43 7.82 -2.39 4.50
C GLU A 43 6.45 -2.07 3.91
N PHE A 44 5.88 -3.00 3.17
CA PHE A 44 4.51 -2.91 2.64
C PHE A 44 3.58 -3.75 3.50
N ILE A 45 2.48 -3.16 3.99
CA ILE A 45 1.57 -3.83 4.93
C ILE A 45 0.13 -3.74 4.43
N TYR A 46 -0.52 -4.90 4.27
CA TYR A 46 -1.95 -4.97 4.04
C TYR A 46 -2.71 -4.52 5.29
N SER A 47 -3.44 -3.41 5.15
CA SER A 47 -4.11 -2.71 6.24
C SER A 47 -5.64 -2.97 6.30
N GLY A 48 -6.14 -3.89 5.47
CA GLY A 48 -7.53 -4.34 5.51
C GLY A 48 -8.46 -3.68 4.49
N VAL A 49 -9.77 -3.84 4.74
CA VAL A 49 -10.84 -3.33 3.88
C VAL A 49 -11.19 -1.90 4.27
N ILE A 50 -11.24 -1.02 3.28
CA ILE A 50 -11.68 0.36 3.43
C ILE A 50 -13.07 0.56 2.81
N GLY A 51 -13.89 1.36 3.51
CA GLY A 51 -15.19 1.79 3.03
C GLY A 51 -15.07 2.75 1.83
N ASN A 52 -16.14 2.86 1.02
CA ASN A 52 -16.18 3.75 -0.14
C ASN A 52 -16.24 5.26 0.24
N GLU A 53 -16.25 5.60 1.53
CA GLU A 53 -16.33 6.99 1.98
C GLU A 53 -14.94 7.61 2.10
N GLN A 54 -14.61 8.44 1.11
CA GLN A 54 -13.52 9.41 1.10
C GLN A 54 -12.08 8.87 1.18
N TYR A 55 -11.56 8.41 0.04
CA TYR A 55 -10.16 8.64 -0.28
C TYR A 55 -10.10 9.58 -1.47
N SER A 56 -10.09 10.89 -1.20
CA SER A 56 -9.63 11.87 -2.17
C SER A 56 -8.16 11.57 -2.41
N LEU A 57 -7.85 10.98 -3.57
CA LEU A 57 -6.48 10.83 -4.05
C LEU A 57 -5.87 12.23 -4.05
N ALA A 58 -4.92 12.48 -3.13
CA ALA A 58 -3.97 13.55 -3.33
C ALA A 58 -3.14 13.12 -4.54
N ASP A 59 -3.51 13.68 -5.69
CA ASP A 59 -2.90 13.50 -6.98
C ASP A 59 -1.42 13.92 -6.89
N ASN A 60 -0.54 12.95 -6.65
CA ASN A 60 0.91 13.11 -6.82
C ASN A 60 1.33 12.54 -8.16
N SER A 61 0.65 12.95 -9.24
CA SER A 61 1.19 12.83 -10.59
C SER A 61 2.42 13.74 -10.71
N ILE A 62 3.59 13.12 -10.61
CA ILE A 62 4.87 13.75 -10.97
C ILE A 62 4.84 14.01 -12.48
N LYS A 63 4.88 15.28 -12.87
CA LYS A 63 5.13 15.75 -14.25
C LYS A 63 6.61 15.66 -14.60
#